data_AF-H5UNC6-F1
#
_entry.id   AF-H5UNC6-F1
#
_cell.length_a   1.000
_cell.length_b   1.000
_cell.length_c   1.000
_cell.angle_alpha   90.00
_cell.angle_beta   90.00
_cell.angle_gamma   90.00
#
_symmetry.space_group_name_H-M   'P 1'
#
loop_
_entity.id
_entity.type
_entity.pdbx_description
1 polymer ?
#
loop_
_entity_poly.entity_id
_entity_poly.type
_entity_poly.pdbx_seq_one_letter_code
_entity_poly.pdbx_strand_id
1 'polypeptide(L)'
;MSHTPTVRRAVPSPPGVHRSPPGRRATIVVMTFHESWVERQIREATERGEFDDLPGTGKPLDLHDVDDPDWWVKRFVRREGLDASATMPPVMQLRAEHAGFPGSLLDVHREDRVREILQDYNRRVVEDRLRPVTGPSMPVVAPRVDVDAMVERWRGLRPPPPPPIVTPSPVAAAAPWWRRAWARLREGRHTTGTSATTTCPHSSPAFRPVSGDRRETGATLAGPRRAARRPRPRRARSS
;
A
#
# COMPACT_ATOMS: atom_id res chain seq x y z
N MET A 1 -11.68 -83.69 -37.48
CA MET A 1 -11.29 -82.32 -37.07
C MET A 1 -12.40 -81.78 -36.20
N SER A 2 -12.08 -81.55 -34.93
CA SER A 2 -13.03 -81.46 -33.82
C SER A 2 -13.67 -80.07 -33.75
N HIS A 3 -15.00 -80.00 -33.77
CA HIS A 3 -15.75 -78.79 -33.44
C HIS A 3 -15.84 -78.62 -31.92
N THR A 4 -15.27 -77.53 -31.41
CA THR A 4 -15.42 -77.08 -30.04
C THR A 4 -16.69 -76.22 -29.90
N PRO A 5 -17.56 -76.46 -28.91
CA PRO A 5 -18.69 -75.58 -28.65
C PRO A 5 -18.23 -74.33 -27.89
N THR A 6 -18.66 -73.16 -28.36
CA THR A 6 -18.44 -71.88 -27.68
C THR A 6 -19.38 -71.76 -26.48
N VAL A 7 -18.81 -71.68 -25.28
CA VAL A 7 -19.54 -71.44 -24.03
C VAL A 7 -19.94 -69.96 -23.96
N ARG A 8 -21.24 -69.67 -24.12
CA ARG A 8 -21.81 -68.33 -23.92
C ARG A 8 -21.88 -68.03 -22.43
N ARG A 9 -20.94 -67.23 -21.92
CA ARG A 9 -20.89 -66.78 -20.53
C ARG A 9 -22.00 -65.75 -20.29
N ALA A 10 -22.85 -65.98 -19.28
CA ALA A 10 -23.91 -65.06 -18.87
C ALA A 10 -23.32 -63.78 -18.24
N VAL A 11 -23.81 -62.62 -18.67
CA VAL A 11 -23.51 -61.31 -18.08
C VAL A 11 -24.44 -61.11 -16.87
N PRO A 12 -23.95 -60.78 -15.67
CA PRO A 12 -24.82 -60.48 -14.54
C PRO A 12 -25.49 -59.10 -14.70
N SER A 13 -26.80 -59.06 -14.46
CA SER A 13 -27.60 -57.82 -14.46
C SER A 13 -27.18 -56.86 -13.33
N PRO A 14 -27.17 -55.53 -13.55
CA PRO A 14 -26.89 -54.56 -12.50
C PRO A 14 -28.08 -54.45 -11.50
N PRO A 15 -27.82 -54.14 -10.21
CA PRO A 15 -28.87 -54.01 -9.21
C PRO A 15 -29.77 -52.79 -9.47
N GLY A 16 -31.04 -52.95 -9.13
CA GLY A 16 -32.13 -52.04 -9.44
C GLY A 16 -31.90 -50.62 -8.93
N VAL A 17 -32.09 -49.67 -9.85
CA VAL A 17 -32.29 -48.25 -9.52
C VAL A 17 -33.57 -48.10 -8.71
N HIS A 18 -33.43 -47.66 -7.46
CA HIS A 18 -34.54 -47.27 -6.60
C HIS A 18 -35.27 -46.10 -7.29
N ARG A 19 -36.48 -46.34 -7.81
CA ARG A 19 -37.33 -45.26 -8.37
C ARG A 19 -37.84 -44.42 -7.20
N SER A 20 -37.26 -43.23 -7.02
CA SER A 20 -37.90 -42.18 -6.22
C SER A 20 -39.27 -41.83 -6.83
N PRO A 21 -40.28 -41.51 -6.01
CA PRO A 21 -41.60 -41.13 -6.51
C PRO A 21 -41.47 -39.80 -7.29
N PRO A 22 -42.29 -39.57 -8.34
CA PRO A 22 -42.22 -38.34 -9.09
C PRO A 22 -42.63 -37.17 -8.20
N GLY A 23 -41.63 -36.42 -7.70
CA GLY A 23 -41.84 -35.13 -7.10
C GLY A 23 -42.51 -34.20 -8.09
N ARG A 24 -43.57 -33.52 -7.64
CA ARG A 24 -44.27 -32.45 -8.37
C ARG A 24 -43.24 -31.57 -9.07
N ARG A 25 -43.24 -31.59 -10.41
CA ARG A 25 -42.51 -30.59 -11.20
C ARG A 25 -43.11 -29.23 -10.85
N ALA A 26 -42.41 -28.46 -10.03
CA ALA A 26 -42.67 -27.04 -9.92
C ALA A 26 -42.38 -26.46 -11.30
N THR A 27 -43.42 -26.18 -12.07
CA THR A 27 -43.33 -25.34 -13.25
C THR A 27 -42.82 -24.00 -12.76
N ILE A 28 -41.53 -23.71 -12.99
CA ILE A 28 -41.06 -22.33 -12.95
C ILE A 28 -41.75 -21.67 -14.14
N VAL A 29 -42.92 -21.08 -13.87
CA VAL A 29 -43.52 -20.12 -14.79
C VAL A 29 -42.62 -18.90 -14.70
N VAL A 30 -41.64 -18.80 -15.60
CA VAL A 30 -41.01 -17.53 -15.89
C VAL A 30 -42.10 -16.68 -16.51
N MET A 31 -42.70 -15.85 -15.69
CA MET A 31 -43.70 -14.86 -16.08
C MET A 31 -43.01 -13.83 -17.00
N THR A 32 -43.14 -13.99 -18.31
CA THR A 32 -42.61 -13.10 -19.37
C THR A 32 -43.42 -11.79 -19.50
N PHE A 33 -43.54 -11.02 -18.43
CA PHE A 33 -44.31 -9.76 -18.45
C PHE A 33 -43.51 -8.55 -18.96
N HIS A 34 -42.18 -8.65 -19.02
CA HIS A 34 -41.31 -7.52 -19.37
C HIS A 34 -41.20 -7.25 -20.87
N GLU A 35 -41.40 -8.26 -21.72
CA GLU A 35 -41.33 -8.08 -23.18
C GLU A 35 -42.39 -7.08 -23.67
N SER A 36 -43.58 -7.01 -23.07
CA SER A 36 -44.65 -6.14 -23.59
C SER A 36 -44.57 -4.68 -23.14
N TRP A 37 -44.13 -4.41 -21.91
CA TRP A 37 -44.09 -3.03 -21.39
C TRP A 37 -42.93 -2.23 -22.00
N VAL A 38 -41.75 -2.86 -22.12
CA VAL A 38 -40.58 -2.24 -22.75
C VAL A 38 -40.86 -1.95 -24.23
N GLU A 39 -41.44 -2.89 -24.97
CA GLU A 39 -41.81 -2.70 -26.38
C GLU A 39 -42.86 -1.58 -26.56
N ARG A 40 -43.85 -1.49 -25.65
CA ARG A 40 -44.81 -0.38 -25.67
C ARG A 40 -44.12 0.97 -25.46
N GLN A 41 -43.16 1.06 -24.54
CA GLN A 41 -42.40 2.29 -24.31
C GLN A 41 -41.54 2.68 -25.53
N ILE A 42 -40.91 1.71 -26.20
CA ILE A 42 -40.12 1.96 -27.40
C ILE A 42 -41.01 2.54 -28.51
N ARG A 43 -42.19 1.95 -28.74
CA ARG A 43 -43.16 2.44 -29.74
C ARG A 43 -43.64 3.86 -29.42
N GLU A 44 -44.07 4.11 -28.19
CA GLU A 44 -44.53 5.44 -27.76
C GLU A 44 -43.41 6.50 -27.82
N ALA A 45 -42.15 6.14 -27.55
CA ALA A 45 -40.99 7.01 -27.72
C ALA A 45 -40.67 7.30 -29.20
N THR A 46 -40.87 6.31 -30.06
CA THR A 46 -40.70 6.45 -31.52
C THR A 46 -41.78 7.36 -32.10
N GLU A 47 -43.05 7.19 -31.71
CA GLU A 47 -44.18 8.05 -32.14
C GLU A 47 -44.01 9.51 -31.71
N ARG A 48 -43.33 9.75 -30.58
CA ARG A 48 -43.03 11.09 -30.07
C ARG A 48 -41.77 11.70 -30.70
N GLY A 49 -41.07 10.97 -31.57
CA GLY A 49 -39.83 11.43 -32.20
C GLY A 49 -38.67 11.59 -31.22
N GLU A 50 -38.68 10.89 -30.06
CA GLU A 50 -37.58 10.99 -29.07
C GLU A 50 -36.25 10.42 -29.59
N PHE A 51 -36.30 9.65 -30.68
CA PHE A 51 -35.12 9.13 -31.38
C PHE A 51 -34.71 9.99 -32.60
N ASP A 52 -35.47 11.04 -32.95
CA ASP A 52 -35.11 11.98 -34.00
C ASP A 52 -34.06 12.99 -33.46
N ASP A 53 -33.16 13.46 -34.33
CA ASP A 53 -32.08 14.43 -33.97
C ASP A 53 -31.15 14.04 -32.80
N LEU A 54 -30.96 12.73 -32.56
CA LEU A 54 -30.01 12.26 -31.55
C LEU A 54 -28.58 12.78 -31.81
N PRO A 55 -27.84 13.13 -30.74
CA PRO A 55 -26.45 13.56 -30.85
C PRO A 55 -25.58 12.40 -31.33
N GLY A 56 -25.26 12.39 -32.63
CA GLY A 56 -24.49 11.33 -33.26
C GLY A 56 -25.17 10.67 -34.47
N THR A 57 -26.43 11.01 -34.77
CA THR A 57 -27.13 10.48 -35.94
C THR A 57 -26.35 10.76 -37.22
N GLY A 58 -26.10 9.70 -38.01
CA GLY A 58 -25.37 9.78 -39.28
C GLY A 58 -23.86 10.00 -39.17
N LYS A 59 -23.28 10.15 -37.96
CA LYS A 59 -21.83 10.24 -37.80
C LYS A 59 -21.23 8.83 -37.79
N PRO A 60 -20.11 8.59 -38.52
CA PRO A 60 -19.43 7.31 -38.47
C PRO A 60 -18.96 7.05 -37.04
N LEU A 61 -19.24 5.84 -36.54
CA LEU A 61 -18.76 5.41 -35.24
C LEU A 61 -17.25 5.22 -35.33
N ASP A 62 -16.52 5.89 -34.43
CA ASP A 62 -15.11 5.59 -34.19
C ASP A 62 -15.02 4.19 -33.55
N LEU A 63 -14.62 3.21 -34.36
CA LEU A 63 -14.51 1.79 -34.02
C LEU A 63 -13.06 1.27 -34.16
N HIS A 64 -12.06 2.16 -34.07
CA HIS A 64 -10.66 1.81 -34.32
C HIS A 64 -10.10 0.67 -33.43
N ASP A 65 -10.73 0.39 -32.28
CA ASP A 65 -10.30 -0.62 -31.31
C ASP A 65 -11.21 -1.87 -31.25
N VAL A 66 -12.18 -2.05 -32.16
CA VAL A 66 -13.22 -3.11 -32.05
C VAL A 66 -12.68 -4.54 -32.04
N ASP A 67 -11.49 -4.77 -32.60
CA ASP A 67 -10.84 -6.09 -32.59
C ASP A 67 -10.42 -6.53 -31.18
N ASP A 68 -10.40 -5.62 -30.19
CA ASP A 68 -10.12 -5.92 -28.79
C ASP A 68 -11.43 -6.27 -28.05
N PRO A 69 -11.59 -7.46 -27.44
CA PRO A 69 -12.81 -7.81 -26.71
C PRO A 69 -13.18 -6.81 -25.58
N ASP A 70 -12.21 -6.08 -25.03
CA ASP A 70 -12.39 -5.10 -23.96
C ASP A 70 -12.49 -3.64 -24.48
N TRP A 71 -12.68 -3.43 -25.79
CA TRP A 71 -12.71 -2.10 -26.43
C TRP A 71 -13.69 -1.12 -25.76
N TRP A 72 -14.87 -1.63 -25.39
CA TRP A 72 -15.92 -0.83 -24.76
C TRP A 72 -15.57 -0.43 -23.33
N VAL A 73 -14.88 -1.30 -22.58
CA VAL A 73 -14.41 -1.02 -21.20
C VAL A 73 -13.35 0.07 -21.26
N LYS A 74 -12.37 -0.07 -22.15
CA LYS A 74 -11.30 0.94 -22.34
C LYS A 74 -11.87 2.29 -22.75
N ARG A 75 -12.87 2.29 -23.65
CA ARG A 75 -13.56 3.51 -24.07
C ARG A 75 -14.37 4.13 -22.94
N PHE A 76 -15.05 3.33 -22.12
CA PHE A 76 -15.78 3.79 -20.95
C PHE A 76 -14.85 4.43 -19.92
N VAL A 77 -13.78 3.73 -19.55
CA VAL A 77 -12.74 4.23 -18.63
C VAL A 77 -12.16 5.56 -19.12
N ARG A 78 -11.86 5.67 -20.42
CA ARG A 78 -11.35 6.90 -21.03
C ARG A 78 -12.38 8.04 -21.02
N ARG A 79 -13.65 7.74 -21.33
CA ARG A 79 -14.73 8.74 -21.41
C ARG A 79 -15.09 9.30 -20.04
N GLU A 80 -15.18 8.43 -19.04
CA GLU A 80 -15.53 8.81 -17.67
C GLU A 80 -14.32 9.30 -16.86
N GLY A 81 -13.11 9.26 -17.44
CA GLY A 81 -11.88 9.64 -16.74
C GLY A 81 -11.57 8.76 -15.53
N LEU A 82 -12.02 7.50 -15.55
CA LEU A 82 -11.77 6.58 -14.45
C LEU A 82 -10.28 6.27 -14.43
N ASP A 83 -9.66 6.43 -13.26
CA ASP A 83 -8.30 5.96 -13.07
C ASP A 83 -8.30 4.44 -13.11
N ALA A 84 -7.78 3.88 -14.21
CA ALA A 84 -7.64 2.44 -14.40
C ALA A 84 -6.89 1.79 -13.23
N SER A 85 -6.02 2.55 -12.55
CA SER A 85 -5.29 2.07 -11.38
C SER A 85 -6.20 1.73 -10.19
N ALA A 86 -7.29 2.47 -9.99
CA ALA A 86 -8.24 2.24 -8.91
C ALA A 86 -9.08 0.96 -9.12
N THR A 87 -9.27 0.53 -10.37
CA THR A 87 -10.03 -0.68 -10.72
C THR A 87 -9.15 -1.94 -10.75
N MET A 88 -7.82 -1.79 -10.74
CA MET A 88 -6.91 -2.93 -10.82
C MET A 88 -7.00 -3.83 -9.56
N PRO A 89 -6.76 -5.14 -9.69
CA PRO A 89 -6.57 -6.02 -8.54
C PRO A 89 -5.46 -5.49 -7.60
N PRO A 90 -5.57 -5.66 -6.27
CA PRO A 90 -4.64 -5.09 -5.29
C PRO A 90 -3.16 -5.38 -5.57
N VAL A 91 -2.84 -6.61 -5.99
CA VAL A 91 -1.47 -7.01 -6.33
C VAL A 91 -0.90 -6.21 -7.52
N MET A 92 -1.74 -5.87 -8.51
CA MET A 92 -1.30 -5.09 -9.67
C MET A 92 -1.07 -3.63 -9.30
N GLN A 93 -1.88 -3.07 -8.40
CA GLN A 93 -1.66 -1.75 -7.83
C GLN A 93 -0.31 -1.68 -7.10
N LEU A 94 0.00 -2.67 -6.26
CA LEU A 94 1.28 -2.75 -5.54
C LEU A 94 2.48 -2.86 -6.49
N ARG A 95 2.35 -3.61 -7.58
CA ARG A 95 3.43 -3.72 -8.58
C ARG A 95 3.63 -2.42 -9.36
N ALA A 96 2.55 -1.72 -9.69
CA ALA A 96 2.62 -0.41 -10.33
C ALA A 96 3.30 0.61 -9.41
N GLU A 97 2.91 0.65 -8.13
CA GLU A 97 3.54 1.50 -7.12
C GLU A 97 5.03 1.19 -6.95
N HIS A 98 5.40 -0.09 -6.88
CA HIS A 98 6.80 -0.52 -6.82
C HIS A 98 7.60 -0.09 -8.06
N ALA A 99 7.01 -0.19 -9.25
CA ALA A 99 7.64 0.26 -10.49
C ALA A 99 7.84 1.78 -10.52
N GLY A 100 7.01 2.53 -9.80
CA GLY A 100 7.15 3.98 -9.61
C GLY A 100 8.29 4.40 -8.70
N PHE A 101 8.84 3.51 -7.86
CA PHE A 101 9.98 3.84 -7.00
C PHE A 101 11.32 3.84 -7.75
N PRO A 102 12.21 4.81 -7.50
CA PRO A 102 12.12 5.89 -6.51
C PRO A 102 11.44 7.19 -7.00
N GLY A 103 11.00 7.25 -8.26
CA GLY A 103 10.48 8.47 -8.89
C GLY A 103 9.31 9.12 -8.13
N SER A 104 8.36 8.31 -7.63
CA SER A 104 7.22 8.78 -6.84
C SER A 104 7.60 9.39 -5.47
N LEU A 105 8.83 9.15 -4.99
CA LEU A 105 9.32 9.66 -3.70
C LEU A 105 10.05 10.99 -3.83
N LEU A 106 10.33 11.47 -5.03
CA LEU A 106 11.15 12.67 -5.25
C LEU A 106 10.49 13.94 -4.66
N ASP A 107 9.17 14.02 -4.73
CA ASP A 107 8.37 15.13 -4.19
C ASP A 107 8.31 15.16 -2.66
N VAL A 108 8.64 14.04 -1.99
CA VAL A 108 8.59 13.96 -0.53
C VAL A 108 9.85 14.58 0.06
N HIS A 109 9.71 15.64 0.86
CA HIS A 109 10.87 16.37 1.38
C HIS A 109 11.52 15.81 2.64
N ARG A 110 10.79 15.03 3.42
CA ARG A 110 11.25 14.51 4.71
C ARG A 110 11.57 13.03 4.62
N GLU A 111 12.75 12.64 5.10
CA GLU A 111 13.15 11.24 5.13
C GLU A 111 12.21 10.37 5.98
N ASP A 112 11.79 10.87 7.15
CA ASP A 112 10.83 10.16 8.02
C ASP A 112 9.59 9.76 7.24
N ARG A 113 9.09 10.67 6.39
CA ARG A 113 7.91 10.45 5.57
C ARG A 113 8.15 9.43 4.47
N VAL A 114 9.34 9.42 3.86
CA VAL A 114 9.73 8.39 2.87
C VAL A 114 9.77 7.01 3.54
N ARG A 115 10.33 6.91 4.75
CA ARG A 115 10.36 5.65 5.51
C ARG A 115 8.95 5.18 5.85
N GLU A 116 8.07 6.07 6.30
CA GLU A 116 6.66 5.76 6.56
C GLU A 116 5.95 5.19 5.31
N ILE A 117 6.12 5.83 4.16
CA ILE A 117 5.51 5.40 2.88
C ILE A 117 6.01 4.00 2.50
N LEU A 118 7.32 3.76 2.58
CA LEU A 118 7.92 2.46 2.24
C LEU A 118 7.50 1.36 3.21
N GLN A 119 7.34 1.69 4.50
CA GLN A 119 6.83 0.74 5.50
C GLN A 119 5.35 0.42 5.29
N ASP A 120 4.52 1.41 4.96
CA ASP A 120 3.12 1.21 4.57
C ASP A 120 3.01 0.30 3.34
N TYR A 121 3.79 0.59 2.30
CA TYR A 121 3.86 -0.26 1.11
C TYR A 121 4.21 -1.72 1.48
N ASN A 122 5.27 -1.92 2.26
CA ASN A 122 5.70 -3.25 2.67
C ASN A 122 4.63 -3.97 3.50
N ARG A 123 3.91 -3.26 4.39
CA ARG A 123 2.77 -3.80 5.15
C ARG A 123 1.68 -4.28 4.21
N ARG A 124 1.24 -3.45 3.25
CA ARG A 124 0.22 -3.82 2.25
C ARG A 124 0.63 -5.04 1.42
N VAL A 125 1.91 -5.15 1.04
CA VAL A 125 2.45 -6.34 0.37
C VAL A 125 2.36 -7.59 1.25
N VAL A 126 2.57 -7.47 2.56
CA VAL A 126 2.41 -8.61 3.48
C VAL A 126 0.94 -9.00 3.55
N GLU A 127 0.04 -8.04 3.75
CA GLU A 127 -1.40 -8.27 3.85
C GLU A 127 -1.96 -8.95 2.59
N ASP A 128 -1.55 -8.50 1.41
CA ASP A 128 -1.96 -9.10 0.13
C ASP A 128 -1.51 -10.57 0.02
N ARG A 129 -0.28 -10.89 0.45
CA ARG A 129 0.25 -12.27 0.46
C ARG A 129 -0.48 -13.19 1.45
N LEU A 130 -1.10 -12.63 2.48
CA LEU A 130 -1.86 -13.39 3.46
C LEU A 130 -3.30 -13.65 3.00
N ARG A 131 -3.76 -13.04 1.90
CA ARG A 131 -5.10 -13.28 1.38
C ARG A 131 -5.22 -14.72 0.89
N PRO A 132 -6.31 -15.43 1.22
CA PRO A 132 -6.58 -16.75 0.68
C PRO A 132 -6.72 -16.68 -0.84
N VAL A 133 -5.92 -17.46 -1.56
CA VAL A 133 -5.99 -17.57 -3.01
C VAL A 133 -6.86 -18.76 -3.36
N THR A 134 -7.96 -18.52 -4.06
CA THR A 134 -8.83 -19.58 -4.57
C THR A 134 -8.51 -19.84 -6.03
N GLY A 135 -7.93 -21.00 -6.33
CA GLY A 135 -7.72 -21.46 -7.70
C GLY A 135 -6.44 -22.28 -7.88
N PRO A 136 -6.31 -22.96 -9.04
CA PRO A 136 -5.13 -23.80 -9.34
C PRO A 136 -3.89 -23.00 -9.78
N SER A 137 -4.03 -21.70 -10.03
CA SER A 137 -2.94 -20.85 -10.50
C SER A 137 -2.11 -20.26 -9.35
N MET A 138 -0.78 -20.22 -9.52
CA MET A 138 0.10 -19.53 -8.59
C MET A 138 -0.25 -18.03 -8.53
N PRO A 139 -0.45 -17.45 -7.33
CA PRO A 139 -0.72 -16.03 -7.23
C PRO A 139 0.46 -15.21 -7.71
N VAL A 140 0.17 -14.14 -8.45
CA VAL A 140 1.14 -13.07 -8.70
C VAL A 140 1.46 -12.43 -7.35
N VAL A 141 2.72 -12.04 -7.14
CA VAL A 141 3.16 -11.42 -5.89
C VAL A 141 3.91 -10.12 -6.18
N ALA A 142 3.62 -9.08 -5.40
CA ALA A 142 4.38 -7.83 -5.41
C ALA A 142 5.71 -7.98 -4.62
N PRO A 143 6.84 -7.46 -5.14
CA PRO A 143 8.11 -7.46 -4.41
C PRO A 143 8.05 -6.54 -3.17
N ARG A 144 8.84 -6.86 -2.14
CA ARG A 144 9.06 -5.95 -1.00
C ARG A 144 10.26 -5.05 -1.30
N VAL A 145 10.28 -3.88 -0.69
CA VAL A 145 11.37 -2.91 -0.82
C VAL A 145 12.21 -2.93 0.46
N ASP A 146 13.54 -2.91 0.30
CA ASP A 146 14.44 -2.59 1.41
C ASP A 146 14.38 -1.07 1.67
N VAL A 147 13.92 -0.71 2.86
CA VAL A 147 13.66 0.69 3.23
C VAL A 147 14.95 1.49 3.28
N ASP A 148 16.01 0.94 3.87
CA ASP A 148 17.27 1.67 4.05
C ASP A 148 17.96 1.89 2.71
N ALA A 149 18.06 0.83 1.90
CA ALA A 149 18.65 0.93 0.56
C ALA A 149 17.86 1.89 -0.36
N MET A 150 16.52 1.91 -0.24
CA MET A 150 15.69 2.82 -1.04
C MET A 150 15.82 4.28 -0.57
N VAL A 151 15.93 4.53 0.73
CA VAL A 151 16.17 5.87 1.26
C VAL A 151 17.52 6.41 0.80
N GLU A 152 18.58 5.59 0.80
CA GLU A 152 19.88 5.98 0.26
C GLU A 152 19.79 6.35 -1.23
N ARG A 153 19.08 5.54 -2.02
CA ARG A 153 18.83 5.82 -3.43
C ARG A 153 18.05 7.12 -3.63
N TRP A 154 17.04 7.36 -2.81
CA TRP A 154 16.24 8.59 -2.84
C TRP A 154 17.08 9.84 -2.49
N ARG A 155 17.93 9.76 -1.45
CA ARG A 155 18.85 10.86 -1.10
C ARG A 155 19.83 11.15 -2.24
N GLY A 156 20.35 10.12 -2.91
CA GLY A 156 21.28 10.28 -4.03
C GLY A 156 20.68 10.93 -5.29
N LEU A 157 19.36 10.85 -5.47
CA LEU A 157 18.65 11.47 -6.60
C LEU A 157 18.22 12.91 -6.32
N ARG A 158 18.33 13.38 -5.07
CA ARG A 158 17.98 14.76 -4.71
C ARG A 158 19.15 15.70 -4.93
N PRO A 159 18.90 16.90 -5.49
CA PRO A 159 19.89 17.96 -5.44
C PRO A 159 20.20 18.28 -3.97
N PRO A 160 21.46 18.56 -3.61
CA PRO A 160 21.81 18.94 -2.27
C PRO A 160 20.96 20.15 -1.85
N PRO A 161 20.50 20.22 -0.59
CA PRO A 161 19.72 21.36 -0.13
C PRO A 161 20.49 22.64 -0.46
N PRO A 162 19.81 23.70 -0.95
CA PRO A 162 20.47 24.97 -1.19
C PRO A 162 21.20 25.38 0.09
N PRO A 163 22.43 25.91 -0.03
CA PRO A 163 23.20 26.29 1.14
C PRO A 163 22.33 27.18 2.03
N PRO A 164 22.38 27.01 3.36
CA PRO A 164 21.59 27.83 4.25
C PRO A 164 21.90 29.28 3.91
N ILE A 165 20.86 30.04 3.54
CA ILE A 165 20.98 31.48 3.42
C ILE A 165 21.30 31.93 4.84
N VAL A 166 22.59 32.16 5.09
CA VAL A 166 23.07 32.88 6.25
C VAL A 166 22.49 34.26 6.11
N THR A 167 21.28 34.47 6.63
CA THR A 167 20.86 35.80 7.03
C THR A 167 21.94 36.26 7.98
N PRO A 168 22.71 37.34 7.69
CA PRO A 168 23.66 37.85 8.64
C PRO A 168 22.87 38.07 9.93
N SER A 169 23.19 37.28 10.96
CA SER A 169 22.73 37.55 12.32
C SER A 169 23.00 39.03 12.54
N PRO A 170 22.02 39.85 12.93
CA PRO A 170 22.29 41.23 13.28
C PRO A 170 23.24 41.16 14.48
N VAL A 171 24.54 41.15 14.20
CA VAL A 171 25.61 41.30 15.18
C VAL A 171 25.22 42.54 15.94
N ALA A 172 24.92 42.32 17.22
CA ALA A 172 24.48 43.30 18.20
C ALA A 172 24.78 44.72 17.75
N ALA A 173 23.79 45.38 17.14
CA ALA A 173 23.86 46.82 16.95
C ALA A 173 24.07 47.40 18.34
N ALA A 174 25.26 47.97 18.56
CA ALA A 174 25.72 48.45 19.85
C ALA A 174 24.60 49.22 20.53
N ALA A 175 24.23 48.80 21.75
CA ALA A 175 23.11 49.36 22.48
C ALA A 175 23.20 50.90 22.45
N PRO A 176 22.16 51.61 21.98
CA PRO A 176 22.20 53.05 21.86
C PRO A 176 22.53 53.71 23.20
N TRP A 177 23.34 54.78 23.15
CA TRP A 177 23.83 55.52 24.33
C TRP A 177 22.72 55.93 25.33
N TRP A 178 21.49 56.11 24.83
CA TRP A 178 20.33 56.44 25.67
C TRP A 178 19.96 55.31 26.65
N ARG A 179 20.12 54.01 26.33
CA ARG A 179 19.85 52.93 27.30
C ARG A 179 20.80 52.93 28.49
N ARG A 180 22.04 53.41 28.32
CA ARG A 180 23.02 53.57 29.42
C ARG A 180 22.74 54.81 30.28
N ALA A 181 22.14 55.85 29.71
CA ALA A 181 21.75 57.05 30.46
C ALA A 181 20.59 56.79 31.43
N TRP A 182 19.63 55.94 31.05
CA TRP A 182 18.47 55.62 31.91
C TRP A 182 18.79 54.68 33.08
N ALA A 183 19.84 53.86 32.97
CA ALA A 183 20.35 53.06 34.07
C ALA A 183 20.96 53.95 35.18
N ARG A 184 21.72 54.99 34.80
CA ARG A 184 22.30 55.95 35.75
C ARG A 184 21.26 56.83 36.47
N LEU A 185 20.07 56.99 35.90
CA LEU A 185 18.97 57.74 36.52
C LEU A 185 18.12 56.92 37.50
N ARG A 186 18.22 55.58 37.50
CA ARG A 186 17.56 54.71 38.50
C ARG A 186 18.41 54.43 39.74
N GLU A 187 19.73 54.55 39.64
CA GLU A 187 20.66 54.35 40.77
C GLU A 187 20.63 55.49 41.82
N GLY A 188 19.93 56.60 41.54
CA GLY A 188 19.91 57.79 42.40
C GLY A 188 18.83 57.84 43.49
N ARG A 189 18.10 56.75 43.80
CA ARG A 189 16.95 56.80 44.73
C ARG A 189 16.89 55.74 45.84
N HIS A 190 18.02 55.10 46.20
CA HIS A 190 18.05 54.19 47.35
C HIS A 190 19.33 54.33 48.18
N THR A 191 19.44 55.40 48.99
CA THR A 191 20.34 55.42 50.15
C THR A 191 19.60 56.01 51.34
N THR A 192 19.14 55.14 52.24
CA THR A 192 19.40 55.13 53.70
C THR A 192 18.41 54.17 54.34
N GLY A 193 18.94 53.18 55.08
CA GLY A 193 18.12 52.20 55.77
C GLY A 193 18.94 51.08 56.39
N THR A 194 19.89 51.46 57.24
CA THR A 194 20.59 50.62 58.21
C THR A 194 19.62 49.72 58.98
N SER A 195 19.90 48.42 59.07
CA SER A 195 19.96 47.69 60.35
C SER A 195 20.54 46.30 60.12
N ALA A 196 21.66 46.06 60.79
CA ALA A 196 22.29 44.77 60.94
C ALA A 196 21.49 43.88 61.90
N THR A 197 21.41 42.59 61.60
CA THR A 197 21.30 41.55 62.63
C THR A 197 22.20 40.38 62.26
N THR A 198 23.28 40.28 63.01
CA THR A 198 24.10 39.11 63.30
C THR A 198 23.28 37.83 63.43
N THR A 199 23.66 36.75 62.72
CA THR A 199 23.62 35.38 63.26
C THR A 199 24.60 34.49 62.49
N CYS A 200 25.35 33.75 63.30
CA CYS A 200 26.55 32.94 63.09
C CYS A 200 26.43 31.77 62.10
N PRO A 201 27.57 31.14 61.74
CA PRO A 201 27.66 30.13 60.69
C PRO A 201 27.40 28.72 61.24
N HIS A 202 26.68 27.90 60.48
CA HIS A 202 26.65 26.46 60.69
C HIS A 202 27.17 25.75 59.44
N SER A 203 28.42 25.30 59.54
CA SER A 203 28.95 24.20 58.75
C SER A 203 28.12 22.95 58.98
N SER A 204 27.65 22.31 57.90
CA SER A 204 27.54 20.86 57.86
C SER A 204 27.62 20.29 56.44
N PRO A 205 28.10 19.05 56.30
CA PRO A 205 28.82 18.59 55.13
C PRO A 205 28.01 17.65 54.22
N ALA A 206 28.55 17.46 53.03
CA ALA A 206 28.55 16.26 52.19
C ALA A 206 27.32 15.33 52.22
N PHE A 207 26.64 15.22 51.08
CA PHE A 207 25.99 13.96 50.70
C PHE A 207 26.12 13.71 49.19
N ARG A 208 26.95 12.73 48.84
CA ARG A 208 26.95 12.02 47.56
C ARG A 208 25.89 10.91 47.66
N PRO A 209 25.04 10.69 46.65
CA PRO A 209 24.44 9.37 46.46
C PRO A 209 25.33 8.55 45.54
N VAL A 210 25.82 7.43 46.07
CA VAL A 210 26.44 6.32 45.33
C VAL A 210 25.37 5.24 45.12
N SER A 211 25.38 4.68 43.91
CA SER A 211 24.98 3.31 43.54
C SER A 211 23.53 2.85 43.77
N GLY A 212 22.81 2.73 42.64
CA GLY A 212 21.80 1.68 42.44
C GLY A 212 22.29 0.73 41.36
N ASP A 213 22.97 -0.35 41.78
CA ASP A 213 23.31 -1.53 40.98
C ASP A 213 22.00 -2.20 40.52
N ARG A 214 21.70 -2.19 39.22
CA ARG A 214 20.71 -3.10 38.63
C ARG A 214 21.42 -3.95 37.60
N ARG A 215 21.95 -5.07 38.09
CA ARG A 215 22.28 -6.25 37.29
C ARG A 215 20.98 -6.78 36.69
N GLU A 216 20.74 -6.50 35.41
CA GLU A 216 19.88 -7.35 34.59
C GLU A 216 20.77 -8.24 33.73
N THR A 217 20.81 -9.50 34.15
CA THR A 217 21.32 -10.66 33.45
C THR A 217 20.59 -10.84 32.12
N GLY A 218 21.14 -10.30 31.04
CA GLY A 218 20.79 -10.67 29.67
C GLY A 218 21.62 -11.88 29.23
N ALA A 219 21.02 -13.07 29.33
CA ALA A 219 21.60 -14.31 28.85
C ALA A 219 21.83 -14.26 27.33
N THR A 220 23.10 -14.24 26.92
CA THR A 220 23.56 -14.49 25.55
C THR A 220 23.32 -15.95 25.20
N LEU A 221 22.17 -16.27 24.59
CA LEU A 221 22.00 -17.51 23.84
C LEU A 221 22.58 -17.31 22.44
N ALA A 222 23.86 -17.69 22.31
CA ALA A 222 24.52 -17.91 21.04
C ALA A 222 23.81 -19.04 20.27
N GLY A 223 23.02 -18.68 19.26
CA GLY A 223 22.45 -19.63 18.30
C GLY A 223 23.55 -20.23 17.40
N PRO A 224 23.47 -21.52 17.03
CA PRO A 224 24.53 -22.21 16.32
C PRO A 224 24.71 -21.68 14.89
N ARG A 225 25.97 -21.37 14.55
CA ARG A 225 26.46 -21.05 13.21
C ARG A 225 26.04 -22.16 12.23
N ARG A 226 25.15 -21.85 11.29
CA ARG A 226 24.88 -22.70 10.13
C ARG A 226 26.17 -22.88 9.33
N ALA A 227 26.64 -24.13 9.28
CA ALA A 227 27.72 -24.55 8.41
C ALA A 227 27.40 -24.18 6.96
N ALA A 228 28.32 -23.45 6.32
CA ALA A 228 28.30 -23.21 4.89
C ALA A 228 28.35 -24.55 4.14
N ARG A 229 27.28 -24.89 3.43
CA ARG A 229 27.28 -25.98 2.45
C ARG A 229 28.26 -25.61 1.33
N ARG A 230 29.41 -26.27 1.28
CA ARG A 230 30.30 -26.25 0.13
C ARG A 230 29.54 -26.74 -1.12
N PRO A 231 29.65 -26.06 -2.27
CA PRO A 231 29.11 -26.60 -3.52
C PRO A 231 29.89 -27.86 -3.93
N ARG A 232 29.17 -28.93 -4.28
CA ARG A 232 29.75 -30.14 -4.89
C ARG A 232 30.29 -29.78 -6.29
N PRO A 233 31.50 -30.21 -6.68
CA PRO A 233 31.95 -30.05 -8.05
C PRO A 233 31.08 -30.90 -8.99
N ARG A 234 30.57 -30.29 -10.06
CA ARG A 234 29.95 -30.98 -11.20
C ARG A 234 30.99 -31.95 -11.77
N ARG A 235 30.69 -33.25 -11.74
CA ARG A 235 31.42 -34.22 -12.56
C ARG A 235 31.20 -33.85 -14.02
N ALA A 236 32.30 -33.56 -14.72
CA ALA A 236 32.34 -33.52 -16.17
C ALA A 236 31.89 -34.89 -16.71
N ARG A 237 30.91 -34.89 -17.60
CA ARG A 237 30.67 -36.01 -18.51
C ARG A 237 31.76 -35.93 -19.57
N SER A 238 32.71 -36.85 -19.50
CA SER A 238 33.62 -37.18 -20.59
C SER A 238 32.98 -38.29 -21.43
N SER A 239 32.95 -38.04 -22.74
CA SER A 239 32.77 -38.94 -23.90
C SER A 239 31.63 -39.95 -23.89
#